data_AF-A0AAJ2T4X9-F1
#
_entry.id   AF-A0AAJ2T4X9-F1
#
_cell.length_a   1.000
_cell.length_b   1.000
_cell.length_c   1.000
_cell.angle_alpha   90.00
_cell.angle_beta   90.00
_cell.angle_gamma   90.00
#
_symmetry.space_group_name_H-M   'P 1'
#
loop_
_entity.id
_entity.type
_entity.pdbx_description
1 polymer ?
#
loop_
_entity_poly.entity_id
_entity_poly.type
_entity_poly.pdbx_seq_one_letter_code
_entity_poly.pdbx_strand_id
1 'polypeptide(L)'
;ERLEALIGGILKGDSDMTNLSEKIELAQKEAFVNDPGVIGRWSFIDLVPAAGDYRDGETQCERKPESLSELYFLTGGESYWIVSGWTKGKLYLHVVELGGDVLCTYETREVNGRTLLFLTCPRLMTRDGKLYGAGTEVFVYEKTDSVARHERDIGIRDKVDYPFTDDPDVHGKWHAVDFLPTKDMEFDPEHPRRTADRLYVKEIDFSPDGTCVRRMKTGERTLRWTKGMVLDDKVLTASEYEIRNVNGRGYLFLEWKSGDYTYGGRVNVYVFAR
;
A
#
# COMPACT_ATOMS: atom_id res chain seq x y z
N GLU A 1 0.62 0.66 -9.17
CA GLU A 1 0.88 -0.37 -8.15
C GLU A 1 0.16 -0.20 -6.83
N ARG A 2 0.41 0.87 -6.03
CA ARG A 2 -0.28 1.05 -4.72
C ARG A 2 -1.80 1.14 -4.86
N LEU A 3 -2.26 1.57 -6.04
CA LEU A 3 -3.68 1.66 -6.39
C LEU A 3 -4.18 0.56 -7.33
N GLU A 4 -3.32 -0.19 -8.01
CA GLU A 4 -3.78 -1.22 -8.97
C GLU A 4 -4.61 -2.32 -8.28
N ALA A 5 -4.33 -2.57 -6.99
CA ALA A 5 -5.11 -3.49 -6.15
C ALA A 5 -6.42 -2.90 -5.59
N LEU A 6 -6.62 -1.57 -5.68
CA LEU A 6 -7.89 -0.92 -5.35
C LEU A 6 -8.89 -1.00 -6.53
N ILE A 7 -8.37 -1.16 -7.75
CA ILE A 7 -9.02 -0.76 -9.00
C ILE A 7 -9.47 -1.94 -9.88
N GLY A 8 -8.91 -3.13 -9.71
CA GLY A 8 -9.15 -4.24 -10.62
C GLY A 8 -10.45 -5.02 -10.41
N GLY A 9 -11.62 -4.39 -10.49
CA GLY A 9 -12.91 -5.08 -10.66
C GLY A 9 -13.37 -5.93 -9.47
N ILE A 10 -13.80 -5.27 -8.40
CA ILE A 10 -14.25 -5.93 -7.16
C ILE A 10 -15.76 -6.26 -7.19
N LEU A 11 -16.55 -5.55 -8.01
CA LEU A 11 -17.99 -5.76 -8.15
C LEU A 11 -18.31 -6.78 -9.25
N LYS A 12 -19.34 -7.61 -9.03
CA LYS A 12 -19.82 -8.58 -10.01
C LYS A 12 -20.29 -7.88 -11.30
N GLY A 13 -19.72 -8.26 -12.44
CA GLY A 13 -20.34 -8.08 -13.76
C GLY A 13 -19.96 -6.83 -14.57
N ASP A 14 -18.87 -6.12 -14.26
CA ASP A 14 -18.50 -4.94 -15.04
C ASP A 14 -17.78 -5.27 -16.36
N SER A 15 -18.57 -5.37 -17.43
CA SER A 15 -18.07 -5.46 -18.82
C SER A 15 -18.08 -4.12 -19.57
N ASP A 16 -18.60 -3.04 -18.98
CA ASP A 16 -18.87 -1.80 -19.74
C ASP A 16 -17.77 -0.75 -19.59
N MET A 17 -16.70 -0.93 -20.38
CA MET A 17 -15.54 -0.03 -20.48
C MET A 17 -15.82 1.27 -21.28
N THR A 18 -17.07 1.53 -21.64
CA THR A 18 -17.46 2.59 -22.58
C THR A 18 -17.45 4.01 -22.00
N ASN A 19 -17.48 4.17 -20.67
CA ASN A 19 -17.57 5.49 -19.99
C ASN A 19 -16.37 5.81 -19.07
N LEU A 20 -15.14 5.68 -19.59
CA LEU A 20 -13.93 6.14 -18.90
C LEU A 20 -13.63 7.60 -19.21
N SER A 21 -13.44 8.43 -18.18
CA SER A 21 -12.98 9.82 -18.31
C SER A 21 -11.50 9.94 -17.94
N GLU A 22 -10.76 10.80 -18.64
CA GLU A 22 -9.32 11.01 -18.36
C GLU A 22 -9.06 11.95 -17.17
N LYS A 23 -10.05 12.77 -16.77
CA LYS A 23 -9.84 13.84 -15.77
C LYS A 23 -10.43 13.45 -14.42
N ILE A 24 -9.58 12.98 -13.51
CA ILE A 24 -9.87 12.98 -12.07
C ILE A 24 -9.32 14.28 -11.49
N GLU A 25 -10.14 15.00 -10.74
CA GLU A 25 -9.69 16.22 -10.07
C GLU A 25 -8.94 15.86 -8.78
N LEU A 26 -7.70 16.34 -8.69
CA LEU A 26 -6.92 16.22 -7.47
C LEU A 26 -7.49 17.14 -6.40
N ALA A 27 -7.60 16.62 -5.19
CA ALA A 27 -8.15 17.32 -4.05
C ALA A 27 -7.18 18.38 -3.52
N GLN A 28 -7.74 19.51 -3.08
CA GLN A 28 -7.07 20.44 -2.19
C GLN A 28 -7.51 20.15 -0.75
N LYS A 29 -6.55 20.07 0.17
CA LYS A 29 -6.85 19.77 1.58
C LYS A 29 -7.48 20.98 2.26
N GLU A 30 -8.57 20.71 2.95
CA GLU A 30 -9.26 21.71 3.76
C GLU A 30 -8.66 21.80 5.17
N ALA A 31 -9.01 22.86 5.88
CA ALA A 31 -8.65 22.99 7.29
C ALA A 31 -9.26 21.83 8.10
N PHE A 32 -8.48 21.33 9.05
CA PHE A 32 -8.90 20.22 9.89
C PHE A 32 -10.05 20.63 10.81
N VAL A 33 -11.12 19.85 10.76
CA VAL A 33 -12.26 19.87 11.67
C VAL A 33 -12.41 18.46 12.21
N ASN A 34 -12.30 18.32 13.53
CA ASN A 34 -12.41 17.02 14.17
C ASN A 34 -13.85 16.47 14.07
N ASP A 35 -13.96 15.16 13.87
CA ASP A 35 -15.19 14.41 14.01
C ASP A 35 -14.95 13.27 15.03
N PRO A 36 -15.32 13.49 16.32
CA PRO A 36 -15.12 12.49 17.36
C PRO A 36 -15.84 11.16 17.09
N GLY A 37 -16.93 11.18 16.29
CA GLY A 37 -17.73 10.00 16.00
C GLY A 37 -17.00 8.96 15.16
N VAL A 38 -16.07 9.40 14.31
CA VAL A 38 -15.32 8.51 13.41
C VAL A 38 -14.00 8.01 13.97
N ILE A 39 -13.48 8.61 15.04
CA ILE A 39 -12.22 8.19 15.67
C ILE A 39 -12.24 6.71 16.00
N GLY A 40 -11.14 6.03 15.64
CA GLY A 40 -10.93 4.61 15.90
C GLY A 40 -10.67 3.81 14.64
N ARG A 41 -10.91 2.50 14.74
CA ARG A 41 -10.65 1.51 13.70
C ARG A 41 -11.96 1.03 13.06
N TRP A 42 -11.88 0.78 11.76
CA TRP A 42 -12.99 0.38 10.89
C TRP A 42 -12.56 -0.78 10.01
N SER A 43 -13.31 -1.89 10.04
CA SER A 43 -13.06 -3.07 9.21
C SER A 43 -13.95 -3.02 7.97
N PHE A 44 -13.36 -3.26 6.80
CA PHE A 44 -14.10 -3.38 5.55
C PHE A 44 -15.10 -4.55 5.63
N ILE A 45 -16.33 -4.31 5.17
CA ILE A 45 -17.38 -5.33 5.10
C ILE A 45 -18.01 -5.47 3.71
N ASP A 46 -18.07 -4.42 2.90
CA ASP A 46 -18.64 -4.50 1.54
C ASP A 46 -18.15 -3.36 0.63
N LEU A 47 -18.34 -3.53 -0.68
CA LEU A 47 -18.17 -2.49 -1.69
C LEU A 47 -19.44 -2.45 -2.53
N VAL A 48 -20.03 -1.27 -2.70
CA VAL A 48 -21.29 -1.10 -3.45
C VAL A 48 -21.22 0.11 -4.38
N PRO A 49 -22.02 0.17 -5.48
CA PRO A 49 -22.02 1.31 -6.39
C PRO A 49 -22.45 2.61 -5.71
N ALA A 50 -23.51 2.56 -4.89
CA ALA A 50 -23.97 3.69 -4.10
C ALA A 50 -24.36 3.26 -2.67
N ALA A 51 -24.32 4.19 -1.72
CA ALA A 51 -24.64 3.92 -0.32
C ALA A 51 -26.09 3.43 -0.09
N GLY A 52 -26.99 3.67 -1.05
CA GLY A 52 -28.36 3.14 -1.04
C GLY A 52 -28.48 1.68 -1.50
N ASP A 53 -27.44 1.13 -2.12
CA ASP A 53 -27.42 -0.24 -2.62
C ASP A 53 -26.96 -1.24 -1.56
N TYR A 54 -26.36 -0.78 -0.47
CA TYR A 54 -25.98 -1.65 0.65
C TYR A 54 -27.18 -2.39 1.23
N ARG A 55 -27.02 -3.70 1.45
CA ARG A 55 -28.01 -4.59 2.04
C ARG A 55 -27.34 -5.33 3.18
N ASP A 56 -27.82 -5.09 4.38
CA ASP A 56 -27.18 -5.68 5.56
C ASP A 56 -27.28 -7.22 5.53
N GLY A 57 -26.15 -7.90 5.78
CA GLY A 57 -26.02 -9.35 5.69
C GLY A 57 -25.83 -9.90 4.28
N GLU A 58 -25.89 -9.07 3.23
CA GLU A 58 -25.59 -9.44 1.85
C GLU A 58 -24.28 -8.76 1.42
N THR A 59 -23.30 -9.54 0.96
CA THR A 59 -22.05 -8.98 0.41
C THR A 59 -22.14 -8.91 -1.11
N GLN A 60 -21.92 -7.73 -1.68
CA GLN A 60 -21.83 -7.53 -3.13
C GLN A 60 -20.39 -7.67 -3.62
N CYS A 61 -19.45 -7.52 -2.69
CA CYS A 61 -18.02 -7.77 -2.87
C CYS A 61 -17.66 -9.20 -2.42
N GLU A 62 -17.20 -10.05 -3.35
CA GLU A 62 -16.76 -11.42 -2.98
C GLU A 62 -15.34 -11.46 -2.41
N ARG A 63 -14.54 -10.41 -2.63
CA ARG A 63 -13.13 -10.39 -2.24
C ARG A 63 -12.79 -9.09 -1.52
N LYS A 64 -12.38 -9.21 -0.26
CA LYS A 64 -11.83 -8.07 0.49
C LYS A 64 -10.72 -7.38 -0.32
N PRO A 65 -10.73 -6.04 -0.40
CA PRO A 65 -9.68 -5.35 -1.12
C PRO A 65 -8.35 -5.60 -0.42
N GLU A 66 -7.28 -5.80 -1.19
CA GLU A 66 -5.93 -5.96 -0.65
C GLU A 66 -5.49 -4.69 0.08
N SER A 67 -6.04 -3.56 -0.37
CA SER A 67 -5.84 -2.22 0.14
C SER A 67 -7.08 -1.72 0.89
N LEU A 68 -6.92 -0.98 2.00
CA LEU A 68 -8.04 -0.46 2.81
C LEU A 68 -8.99 -1.55 3.34
N SER A 69 -8.49 -2.75 3.61
CA SER A 69 -9.26 -3.75 4.39
C SER A 69 -9.53 -3.27 5.83
N GLU A 70 -8.68 -2.37 6.32
CA GLU A 70 -8.78 -1.66 7.59
C GLU A 70 -8.57 -0.17 7.36
N LEU A 71 -9.39 0.64 8.03
CA LEU A 71 -9.35 2.09 7.98
C LEU A 71 -9.27 2.66 9.40
N TYR A 72 -8.47 3.71 9.57
CA TYR A 72 -8.26 4.40 10.82
C TYR A 72 -8.56 5.88 10.64
N PHE A 73 -9.35 6.44 11.55
CA PHE A 73 -9.44 7.88 11.72
C PHE A 73 -8.55 8.27 12.89
N LEU A 74 -7.31 8.63 12.56
CA LEU A 74 -6.27 8.97 13.53
C LEU A 74 -6.50 10.35 14.15
N THR A 75 -5.96 10.54 15.35
CA THR A 75 -6.03 11.80 16.08
C THR A 75 -5.48 12.96 15.25
N GLY A 76 -6.19 14.09 15.23
CA GLY A 76 -5.73 15.32 14.58
C GLY A 76 -5.69 15.29 13.06
N GLY A 77 -6.34 14.32 12.41
CA GLY A 77 -6.32 14.21 10.94
C GLY A 77 -5.04 13.61 10.38
N GLU A 78 -4.24 12.93 11.21
CA GLU A 78 -2.96 12.34 10.83
C GLU A 78 -3.07 11.41 9.62
N SER A 79 -2.09 11.55 8.71
CA SER A 79 -1.93 10.70 7.54
C SER A 79 -1.22 9.40 7.89
N TYR A 80 -1.54 8.33 7.18
CA TYR A 80 -0.79 7.07 7.20
C TYR A 80 -0.97 6.35 5.86
N TRP A 81 0.07 5.65 5.40
CA TRP A 81 0.03 4.87 4.17
C TRP A 81 -0.49 5.64 2.93
N ILE A 82 -1.64 5.26 2.39
CA ILE A 82 -2.35 5.96 1.30
C ILE A 82 -3.39 6.96 1.83
N VAL A 83 -3.76 6.91 3.11
CA VAL A 83 -4.64 7.93 3.71
C VAL A 83 -3.79 9.17 3.98
N SER A 84 -3.91 10.19 3.15
CA SER A 84 -3.09 11.40 3.26
C SER A 84 -3.65 12.42 4.24
N GLY A 85 -4.79 12.12 4.86
CA GLY A 85 -5.39 12.86 5.97
C GLY A 85 -6.91 12.79 5.91
N TRP A 86 -7.58 13.38 6.89
CA TRP A 86 -9.03 13.48 6.94
C TRP A 86 -9.49 14.75 7.67
N THR A 87 -10.72 15.16 7.42
CA THR A 87 -11.45 16.21 8.17
C THR A 87 -12.92 15.80 8.24
N LYS A 88 -13.75 16.50 9.01
CA LYS A 88 -15.17 16.13 9.16
C LYS A 88 -15.87 15.96 7.80
N GLY A 89 -16.39 14.75 7.56
CA GLY A 89 -17.06 14.33 6.32
C GLY A 89 -16.16 14.04 5.11
N LYS A 90 -14.82 14.16 5.22
CA LYS A 90 -13.88 14.04 4.10
C LYS A 90 -12.65 13.22 4.46
N LEU A 91 -12.19 12.40 3.53
CA LEU A 91 -10.97 11.61 3.64
C LEU A 91 -10.18 11.73 2.34
N TYR A 92 -8.87 11.95 2.46
CA TYR A 92 -7.99 12.14 1.31
C TYR A 92 -7.15 10.88 1.09
N LEU A 93 -7.16 10.36 -0.13
CA LEU A 93 -6.34 9.21 -0.51
C LEU A 93 -5.25 9.64 -1.49
N HIS A 94 -3.99 9.38 -1.17
CA HIS A 94 -2.87 9.65 -2.07
C HIS A 94 -2.80 8.58 -3.16
N VAL A 95 -2.85 9.03 -4.41
CA VAL A 95 -2.75 8.18 -5.60
C VAL A 95 -1.48 8.54 -6.35
N VAL A 96 -0.47 7.68 -6.23
CA VAL A 96 0.86 7.90 -6.83
C VAL A 96 0.77 8.07 -8.34
N GLU A 97 -0.09 7.29 -8.99
CA GLU A 97 -0.31 7.31 -10.44
C GLU A 97 -0.92 8.63 -10.94
N LEU A 98 -1.67 9.33 -10.09
CA LEU A 98 -2.22 10.66 -10.39
C LEU A 98 -1.32 11.81 -9.88
N GLY A 99 -0.26 11.48 -9.13
CA GLY A 99 0.66 12.47 -8.56
C GLY A 99 0.04 13.34 -7.46
N GLY A 100 -1.04 12.90 -6.83
CA GLY A 100 -1.75 13.72 -5.83
C GLY A 100 -2.85 12.99 -5.08
N ASP A 101 -3.63 13.75 -4.34
CA ASP A 101 -4.70 13.23 -3.49
C ASP A 101 -6.04 13.20 -4.24
N VAL A 102 -6.84 12.16 -4.05
CA VAL A 102 -8.25 12.12 -4.41
C VAL A 102 -9.10 12.34 -3.17
N LEU A 103 -10.24 13.02 -3.35
CA LEU A 103 -11.19 13.27 -2.27
C LEU A 103 -12.21 12.14 -2.22
N CYS A 104 -12.30 11.50 -1.05
CA CYS A 104 -13.44 10.69 -0.67
C CYS A 104 -14.29 11.46 0.35
N THR A 105 -15.60 11.23 0.34
CA THR A 105 -16.52 11.72 1.38
C THR A 105 -16.99 10.54 2.22
N TYR A 106 -17.32 10.81 3.48
CA TYR A 106 -17.87 9.78 4.34
C TYR A 106 -19.10 10.24 5.10
N GLU A 107 -19.93 9.27 5.43
CA GLU A 107 -21.01 9.40 6.41
C GLU A 107 -21.06 8.14 7.28
N THR A 108 -21.66 8.26 8.47
CA THR A 108 -21.88 7.14 9.37
C THR A 108 -23.37 6.87 9.55
N ARG A 109 -23.73 5.59 9.72
CA ARG A 109 -25.11 5.16 9.97
C ARG A 109 -25.14 4.07 11.03
N GLU A 110 -26.16 4.09 11.88
CA GLU A 110 -26.46 2.98 12.78
C GLU A 110 -27.34 1.96 12.05
N VAL A 111 -26.88 0.72 11.95
CA VAL A 111 -27.58 -0.38 11.28
C VAL A 111 -27.55 -1.60 12.19
N ASN A 112 -28.73 -2.03 12.66
CA ASN A 112 -28.88 -3.21 13.52
C ASN A 112 -27.94 -3.21 14.74
N GLY A 113 -27.76 -2.05 15.37
CA GLY A 113 -26.92 -1.87 16.56
C GLY A 113 -25.41 -1.78 16.28
N ARG A 114 -25.01 -1.67 15.01
CA ARG A 114 -23.63 -1.46 14.58
C ARG A 114 -23.47 -0.08 13.94
N THR A 115 -22.35 0.57 14.21
CA THR A 115 -21.95 1.80 13.52
C THR A 115 -21.24 1.44 12.22
N LEU A 116 -21.81 1.84 11.09
CA LEU A 116 -21.23 1.66 9.77
C LEU A 116 -20.71 2.99 9.21
N LEU A 117 -19.65 2.93 8.41
CA LEU A 117 -19.08 4.03 7.64
C LEU A 117 -19.28 3.75 6.15
N PHE A 118 -19.82 4.73 5.43
CA PHE A 118 -19.96 4.71 3.99
C PHE A 118 -18.97 5.70 3.39
N LEU A 119 -17.85 5.19 2.88
CA LEU A 119 -16.79 5.99 2.27
C LEU A 119 -16.98 5.99 0.76
N THR A 120 -17.47 7.11 0.22
CA THR A 120 -17.65 7.32 -1.22
C THR A 120 -16.34 7.83 -1.81
N CYS A 121 -15.78 7.09 -2.76
CA CYS A 121 -14.53 7.44 -3.43
C CYS A 121 -14.73 7.50 -4.95
N PRO A 122 -13.91 8.30 -5.67
CA PRO A 122 -13.81 8.19 -7.11
C PRO A 122 -13.39 6.78 -7.48
N ARG A 123 -14.17 6.16 -8.36
CA ARG A 123 -13.84 4.85 -8.92
C ARG A 123 -12.77 5.06 -9.98
N LEU A 124 -11.65 4.37 -9.82
CA LEU A 124 -10.50 4.48 -10.69
C LEU A 124 -10.36 3.16 -11.47
N MET A 125 -10.02 3.20 -12.76
CA MET A 125 -9.90 2.04 -13.65
C MET A 125 -8.59 2.13 -14.44
N THR A 126 -7.89 1.01 -14.62
CA THR A 126 -6.67 0.99 -15.43
C THR A 126 -6.97 0.48 -16.85
N ARG A 127 -6.55 1.24 -17.87
CA ARG A 127 -6.57 0.81 -19.28
C ARG A 127 -5.24 1.18 -19.93
N ASP A 128 -4.60 0.23 -20.60
CA ASP A 128 -3.28 0.41 -21.25
C ASP A 128 -2.19 0.98 -20.31
N GLY A 129 -2.25 0.61 -19.03
CA GLY A 129 -1.33 1.10 -18.00
C GLY A 129 -1.57 2.55 -17.55
N LYS A 130 -2.68 3.18 -17.96
CA LYS A 130 -3.12 4.51 -17.50
C LYS A 130 -4.35 4.40 -16.62
N LEU A 131 -4.45 5.31 -15.64
CA LEU A 131 -5.60 5.43 -14.76
C LEU A 131 -6.68 6.32 -15.39
N TYR A 132 -7.93 5.92 -15.25
CA TYR A 132 -9.12 6.62 -15.72
C TYR A 132 -10.16 6.71 -14.60
N GLY A 133 -10.96 7.77 -14.58
CA GLY A 133 -12.11 7.88 -13.70
C GLY A 133 -13.33 7.16 -14.29
N ALA A 134 -14.00 6.36 -13.48
CA ALA A 134 -15.14 5.52 -13.85
C ALA A 134 -16.34 5.73 -12.91
N GLY A 135 -16.60 6.97 -12.51
CA GLY A 135 -17.66 7.33 -11.57
C GLY A 135 -17.22 7.25 -10.11
N THR A 136 -18.09 6.76 -9.23
CA THR A 136 -17.83 6.59 -7.80
C THR A 136 -18.19 5.19 -7.34
N GLU A 137 -17.59 4.76 -6.23
CA GLU A 137 -17.93 3.54 -5.51
C GLU A 137 -17.94 3.83 -4.01
N VAL A 138 -18.63 2.99 -3.24
CA VAL A 138 -18.79 3.17 -1.80
C VAL A 138 -18.23 1.97 -1.07
N PHE A 139 -17.15 2.19 -0.33
CA PHE A 139 -16.60 1.23 0.61
C PHE A 139 -17.41 1.31 1.91
N VAL A 140 -17.90 0.16 2.36
CA VAL A 140 -18.66 0.04 3.60
C VAL A 140 -17.77 -0.60 4.66
N TYR A 141 -17.67 0.06 5.82
CA TYR A 141 -16.92 -0.44 6.96
C TYR A 141 -17.79 -0.54 8.20
N GLU A 142 -17.45 -1.47 9.08
CA GLU A 142 -17.99 -1.57 10.44
C GLU A 142 -16.98 -1.04 11.45
N LYS A 143 -17.44 -0.25 12.42
CA LYS A 143 -16.57 0.24 13.50
C LYS A 143 -16.16 -0.90 14.42
N THR A 144 -14.87 -1.11 14.60
CA THR A 144 -14.34 -2.19 15.46
C THR A 144 -13.87 -1.69 16.83
N ASP A 145 -13.43 -0.43 16.92
CA ASP A 145 -13.15 0.24 18.18
C ASP A 145 -13.23 1.78 18.04
N SER A 146 -13.22 2.49 19.17
CA SER A 146 -13.21 3.97 19.23
C SER A 146 -11.94 4.52 19.87
N VAL A 147 -10.82 3.77 19.82
CA VAL A 147 -9.59 4.16 20.50
C VAL A 147 -8.85 5.20 19.66
N ALA A 148 -8.62 6.38 20.25
CA ALA A 148 -7.78 7.42 19.67
C ALA A 148 -6.32 6.94 19.57
N ARG A 149 -5.71 7.14 18.40
CA ARG A 149 -4.36 6.68 18.07
C ARG A 149 -3.66 7.71 17.21
N HIS A 150 -2.35 7.76 17.34
CA HIS A 150 -1.45 8.41 16.38
C HIS A 150 -0.94 7.39 15.36
N GLU A 151 -0.36 7.87 14.26
CA GLU A 151 0.25 7.02 13.21
C GLU A 151 1.27 6.04 13.81
N ARG A 152 2.07 6.51 14.75
CA ARG A 152 3.07 5.71 15.46
C ARG A 152 2.51 4.58 16.34
N ASP A 153 1.19 4.54 16.56
CA ASP A 153 0.54 3.53 17.39
C ASP A 153 -0.08 2.41 16.53
N ILE A 154 -0.12 2.59 15.21
CA ILE A 154 -0.65 1.61 14.26
C ILE A 154 0.47 1.00 13.41
N GLY A 155 0.12 -0.03 12.65
CA GLY A 155 1.02 -0.71 11.73
C GLY A 155 1.95 -1.73 12.38
N ILE A 156 2.47 -2.62 11.54
CA ILE A 156 3.43 -3.66 11.91
C ILE A 156 4.79 -3.02 12.15
N ARG A 157 5.44 -3.43 13.25
CA ARG A 157 6.81 -3.05 13.61
C ARG A 157 7.60 -4.32 13.86
N ASP A 158 8.70 -4.45 13.12
CA ASP A 158 9.69 -5.50 13.35
C ASP A 158 10.66 -5.10 14.46
N LYS A 159 11.27 -6.12 15.06
CA LYS A 159 12.51 -5.94 15.81
C LYS A 159 13.60 -5.47 14.83
N VAL A 160 14.36 -4.43 15.16
CA VAL A 160 15.45 -3.91 14.30
C VAL A 160 16.79 -3.75 15.01
N ASP A 161 16.86 -3.98 16.32
CA ASP A 161 18.06 -3.89 17.16
C ASP A 161 18.96 -5.14 17.05
N TYR A 162 19.07 -5.71 15.84
CA TYR A 162 19.97 -6.83 15.58
C TYR A 162 21.44 -6.37 15.60
N PRO A 163 22.35 -7.15 16.20
CA PRO A 163 23.78 -6.88 16.12
C PRO A 163 24.26 -7.03 14.67
N PHE A 164 25.28 -6.27 14.31
CA PHE A 164 25.91 -6.38 13.00
C PHE A 164 26.69 -7.69 12.88
N THR A 165 26.39 -8.45 11.84
CA THR A 165 27.14 -9.61 11.36
C THR A 165 27.40 -9.37 9.88
N ASP A 166 28.67 -9.42 9.49
CA ASP A 166 29.06 -9.19 8.10
C ASP A 166 28.64 -10.35 7.18
N ASP A 167 28.43 -10.03 5.91
CA ASP A 167 28.11 -10.96 4.82
C ASP A 167 28.83 -10.53 3.55
N PRO A 168 30.08 -10.95 3.34
CA PRO A 168 30.89 -10.53 2.19
C PRO A 168 30.22 -10.78 0.84
N ASP A 169 29.33 -11.78 0.75
CA ASP A 169 28.63 -12.13 -0.48
C ASP A 169 27.64 -11.05 -0.93
N VAL A 170 27.12 -10.21 -0.02
CA VAL A 170 26.16 -9.14 -0.35
C VAL A 170 26.84 -7.81 -0.70
N HIS A 171 28.12 -7.64 -0.40
CA HIS A 171 28.83 -6.37 -0.57
C HIS A 171 28.73 -5.79 -1.99
N GLY A 172 28.75 -4.46 -2.04
CA GLY A 172 28.72 -3.68 -3.26
C GLY A 172 27.31 -3.47 -3.81
N LYS A 173 27.29 -3.09 -5.09
CA LYS A 173 26.12 -2.57 -5.77
C LYS A 173 25.29 -3.67 -6.43
N TRP A 174 23.98 -3.57 -6.28
CA TRP A 174 22.98 -4.44 -6.88
C TRP A 174 21.90 -3.62 -7.59
N HIS A 175 21.57 -3.96 -8.83
CA HIS A 175 20.56 -3.30 -9.66
C HIS A 175 19.27 -4.11 -9.69
N ALA A 176 18.13 -3.45 -9.47
CA ALA A 176 16.83 -4.11 -9.47
C ALA A 176 16.48 -4.58 -10.89
N VAL A 177 16.14 -5.86 -11.04
CA VAL A 177 15.82 -6.50 -12.33
C VAL A 177 14.39 -7.03 -12.40
N ASP A 178 13.76 -7.32 -11.25
CA ASP A 178 12.36 -7.74 -11.21
C ASP A 178 11.69 -7.44 -9.86
N PHE A 179 10.37 -7.65 -9.79
CA PHE A 179 9.56 -7.53 -8.59
C PHE A 179 8.52 -8.66 -8.53
N LEU A 180 8.60 -9.46 -7.47
CA LEU A 180 7.77 -10.63 -7.26
C LEU A 180 6.72 -10.37 -6.17
N PRO A 181 5.47 -10.82 -6.36
CA PRO A 181 4.44 -10.79 -5.32
C PRO A 181 4.80 -11.48 -4.01
N THR A 182 5.58 -12.58 -4.07
CA THR A 182 6.04 -13.34 -2.90
C THR A 182 7.41 -13.95 -3.18
N LYS A 183 8.12 -14.37 -2.12
CA LYS A 183 9.44 -15.01 -2.23
C LYS A 183 9.42 -16.41 -2.84
N ASP A 184 8.28 -17.09 -2.78
CA ASP A 184 8.11 -18.46 -3.28
C ASP A 184 7.81 -18.49 -4.78
N MET A 185 7.58 -17.34 -5.40
CA MET A 185 7.32 -17.24 -6.82
C MET A 185 8.62 -17.47 -7.61
N GLU A 186 8.53 -18.29 -8.67
CA GLU A 186 9.66 -18.55 -9.56
C GLU A 186 10.08 -17.25 -10.27
N PHE A 187 11.39 -17.01 -10.28
CA PHE A 187 12.03 -15.93 -11.00
C PHE A 187 12.67 -16.48 -12.27
N ASP A 188 12.24 -15.93 -13.42
CA ASP A 188 12.84 -16.20 -14.71
C ASP A 188 13.55 -14.93 -15.19
N PRO A 189 14.90 -14.90 -15.24
CA PRO A 189 15.65 -13.72 -15.66
C PRO A 189 15.43 -13.36 -17.13
N GLU A 190 14.98 -14.31 -17.98
CA GLU A 190 14.69 -14.05 -19.39
C GLU A 190 13.29 -13.45 -19.60
N HIS A 191 12.39 -13.63 -18.63
CA HIS A 191 11.01 -13.15 -18.67
C HIS A 191 10.63 -12.43 -17.37
N PRO A 192 11.29 -11.29 -17.04
CA PRO A 192 10.98 -10.56 -15.82
C PRO A 192 9.53 -10.07 -15.85
N ARG A 193 8.86 -10.14 -14.71
CA ARG A 193 7.46 -9.67 -14.57
C ARG A 193 7.36 -8.17 -14.78
N ARG A 194 8.45 -7.44 -14.55
CA ARG A 194 8.53 -6.00 -14.73
C ARG A 194 9.77 -5.56 -15.47
N THR A 195 9.55 -4.58 -16.34
CA THR A 195 10.63 -3.84 -16.96
C THR A 195 11.33 -2.95 -15.94
N ALA A 196 12.65 -2.79 -16.10
CA ALA A 196 13.49 -2.05 -15.17
C ALA A 196 13.03 -0.59 -14.97
N ASP A 197 12.44 0.05 -15.98
CA ASP A 197 11.91 1.42 -15.90
C ASP A 197 10.70 1.51 -14.95
N ARG A 198 9.89 0.45 -14.85
CA ARG A 198 8.70 0.42 -13.99
C ARG A 198 9.02 0.22 -12.51
N LEU A 199 10.13 -0.46 -12.18
CA LEU A 199 10.56 -0.71 -10.80
C LEU A 199 10.73 0.59 -9.99
N TYR A 200 10.17 0.65 -8.78
CA TYR A 200 10.27 1.83 -7.92
C TYR A 200 11.62 1.92 -7.22
N VAL A 201 12.10 0.80 -6.67
CA VAL A 201 13.50 0.65 -6.24
C VAL A 201 14.36 0.37 -7.47
N LYS A 202 15.51 1.03 -7.56
CA LYS A 202 16.43 0.92 -8.69
C LYS A 202 17.72 0.20 -8.33
N GLU A 203 18.22 0.46 -7.12
CA GLU A 203 19.54 -0.02 -6.70
C GLU A 203 19.58 -0.14 -5.18
N ILE A 204 20.43 -1.05 -4.69
CA ILE A 204 20.90 -1.09 -3.32
C ILE A 204 22.41 -1.34 -3.30
N ASP A 205 23.14 -0.63 -2.45
CA ASP A 205 24.59 -0.72 -2.33
C ASP A 205 24.98 -1.02 -0.88
N PHE A 206 25.65 -2.14 -0.64
CA PHE A 206 26.00 -2.65 0.70
C PHE A 206 27.45 -2.35 1.04
N SER A 207 27.66 -1.57 2.10
CA SER A 207 28.98 -1.24 2.65
C SER A 207 29.40 -2.23 3.75
N PRO A 208 30.71 -2.55 3.89
CA PRO A 208 31.21 -3.45 4.94
C PRO A 208 31.00 -2.97 6.39
N ASP A 209 30.62 -1.70 6.58
CA ASP A 209 30.37 -1.10 7.90
C ASP A 209 28.93 -1.34 8.41
N GLY A 210 28.15 -2.16 7.72
CA GLY A 210 26.76 -2.45 8.09
C GLY A 210 25.76 -1.38 7.63
N THR A 211 26.19 -0.44 6.78
CA THR A 211 25.28 0.52 6.12
C THR A 211 24.96 0.07 4.69
N CYS A 212 23.75 0.38 4.22
CA CYS A 212 23.42 0.23 2.81
C CYS A 212 22.60 1.41 2.30
N VAL A 213 22.80 1.78 1.04
CA VAL A 213 22.09 2.88 0.37
C VAL A 213 21.11 2.31 -0.64
N ARG A 214 19.81 2.49 -0.41
CA ARG A 214 18.74 2.11 -1.34
C ARG A 214 18.32 3.33 -2.17
N ARG A 215 18.41 3.22 -3.50
CA ARG A 215 18.01 4.26 -4.44
C ARG A 215 16.67 3.91 -5.09
N MET A 216 15.76 4.88 -5.09
CA MET A 216 14.39 4.76 -5.58
C MET A 216 14.10 5.90 -6.56
N LYS A 217 13.01 5.81 -7.33
CA LYS A 217 12.57 6.87 -8.26
C LYS A 217 12.44 8.26 -7.61
N THR A 218 12.17 8.30 -6.31
CA THR A 218 11.86 9.54 -5.55
C THR A 218 13.01 10.02 -4.66
N GLY A 219 14.18 9.38 -4.74
CA GLY A 219 15.34 9.72 -3.92
C GLY A 219 16.04 8.48 -3.36
N GLU A 220 16.92 8.69 -2.40
CA GLU A 220 17.69 7.61 -1.76
C GLU A 220 17.46 7.57 -0.24
N ARG A 221 17.70 6.40 0.35
CA ARG A 221 17.61 6.17 1.78
C ARG A 221 18.81 5.35 2.25
N THR A 222 19.52 5.87 3.24
CA THR A 222 20.52 5.10 4.00
C THR A 222 19.80 4.26 5.06
N LEU A 223 20.18 2.99 5.11
CA LEU A 223 19.64 1.95 5.97
C LEU A 223 20.81 1.23 6.66
N ARG A 224 20.49 0.39 7.65
CA ARG A 224 21.44 -0.58 8.19
C ARG A 224 21.19 -1.94 7.55
N TRP A 225 22.18 -2.80 7.60
CA TRP A 225 22.02 -4.21 7.28
C TRP A 225 22.86 -5.07 8.23
N THR A 226 22.50 -6.35 8.30
CA THR A 226 23.24 -7.41 8.97
C THR A 226 23.01 -8.68 8.16
N LYS A 227 23.82 -9.72 8.33
CA LYS A 227 23.69 -10.95 7.54
C LYS A 227 22.24 -11.46 7.50
N GLY A 228 21.70 -11.52 6.28
CA GLY A 228 20.33 -11.97 5.97
C GLY A 228 19.24 -10.92 6.12
N MET A 229 19.53 -9.68 6.54
CA MET A 229 18.50 -8.63 6.73
C MET A 229 18.95 -7.21 6.37
N VAL A 230 18.03 -6.42 5.82
CA VAL A 230 18.10 -4.96 5.72
C VAL A 230 17.14 -4.34 6.74
N LEU A 231 17.63 -3.39 7.53
CA LEU A 231 16.96 -2.81 8.69
C LEU A 231 16.66 -1.33 8.45
N ASP A 232 15.39 -0.95 8.57
CA ASP A 232 14.93 0.45 8.50
C ASP A 232 14.50 0.94 9.88
N ASP A 233 15.38 1.68 10.55
CA ASP A 233 15.13 2.21 11.90
C ASP A 233 14.03 3.27 11.94
N LYS A 234 13.71 3.91 10.81
CA LYS A 234 12.72 4.98 10.78
C LYS A 234 11.31 4.44 10.78
N VAL A 235 11.06 3.35 10.06
CA VAL A 235 9.74 2.72 9.96
C VAL A 235 9.67 1.36 10.65
N LEU A 236 10.76 0.96 11.31
CA LEU A 236 10.90 -0.26 12.11
C LEU A 236 10.53 -1.51 11.30
N THR A 237 11.21 -1.70 10.15
CA THR A 237 11.07 -2.92 9.34
C THR A 237 12.40 -3.64 9.21
N ALA A 238 12.33 -4.97 9.19
CA ALA A 238 13.48 -5.85 9.01
C ALA A 238 13.21 -6.76 7.81
N SER A 239 13.67 -6.33 6.64
CA SER A 239 13.50 -7.02 5.36
C SER A 239 14.53 -8.14 5.23
N GLU A 240 14.08 -9.39 5.14
CA GLU A 240 14.99 -10.52 4.88
C GLU A 240 15.58 -10.43 3.47
N TYR A 241 16.82 -10.90 3.31
CA TYR A 241 17.41 -11.12 2.00
C TYR A 241 18.11 -12.47 1.91
N GLU A 242 18.19 -12.98 0.69
CA GLU A 242 18.99 -14.14 0.34
C GLU A 242 19.59 -13.99 -1.06
N ILE A 243 20.72 -14.66 -1.30
CA ILE A 243 21.34 -14.72 -2.63
C ILE A 243 21.05 -16.11 -3.19
N ARG A 244 20.30 -16.17 -4.30
CA ARG A 244 19.99 -17.42 -5.00
C ARG A 244 20.78 -17.51 -6.30
N ASN A 245 21.26 -18.71 -6.63
CA ASN A 245 21.83 -18.99 -7.95
C ASN A 245 20.71 -19.40 -8.91
N VAL A 246 20.52 -18.64 -9.98
CA VAL A 246 19.59 -18.92 -11.08
C VAL A 246 20.39 -18.93 -12.36
N ASN A 247 20.38 -20.06 -13.09
CA ASN A 247 21.14 -20.26 -14.32
C ASN A 247 22.65 -19.93 -14.19
N GLY A 248 23.25 -20.26 -13.04
CA GLY A 248 24.67 -20.03 -12.76
C GLY A 248 25.05 -18.58 -12.40
N ARG A 249 24.06 -17.67 -12.25
CA ARG A 249 24.27 -16.30 -11.79
C ARG A 249 23.61 -16.08 -10.43
N GLY A 250 24.31 -15.36 -9.55
CA GLY A 250 23.78 -14.94 -8.26
C GLY A 250 22.83 -13.75 -8.38
N TYR A 251 21.65 -13.87 -7.77
CA TYR A 251 20.64 -12.82 -7.67
C TYR A 251 20.28 -12.59 -6.20
N LEU A 252 20.17 -11.33 -5.81
CA LEU A 252 19.72 -10.94 -4.48
C LEU A 252 18.20 -10.85 -4.47
N PHE A 253 17.54 -11.67 -3.66
CA PHE A 253 16.13 -11.59 -3.36
C PHE A 253 15.99 -10.86 -2.04
N LEU A 254 15.39 -9.68 -2.06
CA LEU A 254 15.24 -8.82 -0.87
C LEU A 254 13.77 -8.50 -0.66
N GLU A 255 13.27 -8.78 0.53
CA GLU A 255 11.92 -8.44 0.95
C GLU A 255 11.68 -6.93 0.86
N TRP A 256 10.55 -6.56 0.29
CA TRP A 256 10.05 -5.20 0.20
C TRP A 256 8.95 -4.98 1.25
N LYS A 257 9.39 -4.68 2.48
CA LYS A 257 8.51 -4.28 3.57
C LYS A 257 8.20 -2.78 3.48
N SER A 258 7.21 -2.46 2.64
CA SER A 258 6.74 -1.10 2.38
C SER A 258 5.53 -0.73 3.26
N GLY A 259 4.86 0.38 2.94
CA GLY A 259 3.56 0.68 3.58
C GLY A 259 2.54 -0.46 3.41
N ASP A 260 2.58 -1.20 2.30
CA ASP A 260 1.70 -2.35 2.08
C ASP A 260 1.97 -3.48 3.09
N TYR A 261 3.21 -3.59 3.58
CA TYR A 261 3.56 -4.45 4.71
C TYR A 261 3.12 -3.82 6.02
N THR A 262 3.55 -2.59 6.30
CA THR A 262 3.27 -1.91 7.57
C THR A 262 1.78 -1.86 7.89
N TYR A 263 0.91 -1.64 6.91
CA TYR A 263 -0.52 -1.45 7.14
C TYR A 263 -1.41 -2.56 6.57
N GLY A 264 -0.88 -3.40 5.67
CA GLY A 264 -1.61 -4.51 5.04
C GLY A 264 -0.99 -5.91 5.24
N GLY A 265 0.18 -6.00 5.88
CA GLY A 265 0.88 -7.26 6.11
C GLY A 265 1.50 -7.90 4.87
N ARG A 266 1.45 -7.25 3.70
CA ARG A 266 1.94 -7.80 2.44
C ARG A 266 3.44 -7.58 2.26
N VAL A 267 4.18 -8.67 2.13
CA VAL A 267 5.59 -8.66 1.77
C VAL A 267 5.73 -9.05 0.30
N ASN A 268 6.26 -8.13 -0.51
CA ASN A 268 6.70 -8.44 -1.88
C ASN A 268 8.23 -8.61 -1.90
N VAL A 269 8.82 -8.95 -3.04
CA VAL A 269 10.26 -9.16 -3.16
C VAL A 269 10.82 -8.42 -4.36
N TYR A 270 11.88 -7.66 -4.17
CA TYR A 270 12.70 -7.19 -5.28
C TYR A 270 13.79 -8.22 -5.58
N VAL A 271 14.01 -8.46 -6.87
CA VAL A 271 15.14 -9.25 -7.36
C VAL A 271 16.17 -8.30 -7.92
N PHE A 272 17.43 -8.45 -7.50
CA PHE A 272 18.54 -7.65 -7.97
C PHE A 272 19.64 -8.51 -8.59
N ALA A 273 20.39 -7.92 -9.51
CA ALA A 273 21.58 -8.50 -10.12
C ALA A 273 22.79 -7.58 -9.90
N ARG A 274 23.98 -8.16 -9.84
CA ARG A 274 25.26 -7.44 -9.96
C ARG A 274 25.54 -7.06 -11.41
#